data_AF-A0A7W8DLU2-F1
#
_entry.id   AF-A0A7W8DLU2-F1
#
_cell.length_a   1.000
_cell.length_b   1.000
_cell.length_c   1.000
_cell.angle_alpha   90.00
_cell.angle_beta   90.00
_cell.angle_gamma   90.00
#
_symmetry.space_group_name_H-M   'P 1'
#
loop_
_entity.id
_entity.type
_entity.pdbx_description
1 polymer ?
#
loop_
_entity_poly.entity_id
_entity_poly.type
_entity_poly.pdbx_seq_one_letter_code
_entity_poly.pdbx_strand_id
1 'polypeptide(L)' 'MTLTFPLPAFLEQKMQPQKAKLHLAVGAFAAEEVTLGQAAAIAGISQTDMMGELARRRIPLHYDEADFAEDLKTIAVLTD' A
#
# COMPACT_ATOMS: atom_id res chain seq x y z
N MET A 1 12.19 14.56 -7.33
CA MET A 1 13.22 14.37 -6.29
C MET A 1 13.51 12.88 -6.19
N THR A 2 14.77 12.46 -6.12
CA THR A 2 15.16 11.04 -6.07
C THR A 2 15.69 10.71 -4.67
N LEU A 3 15.20 9.61 -4.08
CA LEU A 3 15.58 9.14 -2.75
C LEU A 3 16.56 7.95 -2.91
N THR A 4 17.78 8.09 -2.39
CA THR A 4 18.85 7.08 -2.52
C THR A 4 19.43 6.78 -1.14
N PHE A 5 19.53 5.51 -0.77
CA PHE A 5 20.17 5.07 0.47
C PHE A 5 20.94 3.76 0.23
N PRO A 6 22.09 3.56 0.91
CA PRO A 6 22.86 2.32 0.78
C PRO A 6 22.15 1.16 1.47
N LEU A 7 22.16 -0.01 0.84
CA LEU A 7 21.67 -1.26 1.45
C LEU A 7 22.84 -2.03 2.09
N PRO A 8 22.65 -2.65 3.25
CA PRO A 8 23.62 -3.60 3.80
C PRO A 8 23.81 -4.80 2.87
N ALA A 9 25.04 -5.34 2.78
CA ALA A 9 25.39 -6.42 1.85
C ALA A 9 24.51 -7.68 1.99
N PHE A 10 24.12 -8.04 3.22
CA PHE A 10 23.26 -9.20 3.48
C PHE A 10 21.84 -9.04 2.92
N LEU A 11 21.38 -7.79 2.77
CA LEU A 11 20.07 -7.46 2.25
C LEU A 11 20.12 -7.35 0.73
N GLU A 12 21.15 -6.68 0.20
CA GLU A 12 21.37 -6.50 -1.23
C GLU A 12 21.37 -7.82 -2.00
N GLN A 13 22.06 -8.85 -1.47
CA GLN A 13 22.08 -10.19 -2.06
C GLN A 13 20.70 -10.86 -2.18
N LYS A 14 19.73 -10.45 -1.34
CA LYS A 14 18.38 -11.03 -1.29
C LYS A 14 17.31 -10.11 -1.87
N MET A 15 17.69 -8.90 -2.29
CA MET A 15 16.77 -7.82 -2.63
C MET A 15 16.77 -7.55 -4.12
N GLN A 16 15.85 -8.17 -4.85
CA GLN A 16 15.56 -7.78 -6.23
C GLN A 16 14.86 -6.40 -6.24
N PRO A 17 15.07 -5.55 -7.27
CA PRO A 17 14.48 -4.21 -7.33
C PRO A 17 12.96 -4.20 -7.15
N GLN A 18 12.27 -5.16 -7.76
CA GLN A 18 10.82 -5.29 -7.66
C GLN A 18 10.37 -5.62 -6.23
N LYS A 19 11.13 -6.49 -5.55
CA LYS A 19 10.88 -6.85 -4.15
C LYS A 19 11.12 -5.66 -3.22
N ALA A 20 12.13 -4.83 -3.49
CA ALA A 20 12.38 -3.60 -2.75
C ALA A 20 11.20 -2.62 -2.86
N LYS A 21 10.71 -2.40 -4.09
CA LYS A 21 9.52 -1.55 -4.34
C LYS A 21 8.31 -2.05 -3.58
N LEU A 22 8.05 -3.35 -3.60
CA LEU A 22 6.93 -3.95 -2.89
C LEU A 22 7.08 -3.79 -1.37
N HIS A 23 8.26 -4.03 -0.81
CA HIS A 23 8.49 -3.82 0.62
C HIS A 23 8.29 -2.36 1.04
N LEU A 24 8.77 -1.41 0.22
CA LEU A 24 8.57 0.01 0.46
C LEU A 24 7.09 0.39 0.38
N ALA A 25 6.37 -0.06 -0.67
CA ALA A 25 4.95 0.21 -0.85
C ALA A 25 4.11 -0.29 0.33
N VAL A 26 4.39 -1.51 0.80
CA VAL A 26 3.72 -2.10 1.97
C VAL A 26 4.01 -1.30 3.24
N GLY A 27 5.27 -0.92 3.46
CA GLY A 27 5.66 -0.13 4.62
C GLY A 27 5.01 1.25 4.64
N ALA A 28 5.01 1.95 3.51
CA ALA A 28 4.38 3.26 3.37
C ALA A 28 2.85 3.19 3.58
N PHE A 29 2.20 2.15 3.06
CA PHE A 29 0.76 1.93 3.30
C PHE A 29 0.47 1.66 4.77
N ALA A 30 1.24 0.76 5.41
CA ALA A 30 1.05 0.43 6.82
C ALA A 30 1.36 1.60 7.77
N ALA A 31 2.14 2.58 7.30
CA ALA A 31 2.40 3.84 8.01
C ALA A 31 1.38 4.95 7.69
N GLU A 32 0.32 4.64 6.92
CA GLU A 32 -0.72 5.59 6.47
C GLU A 32 -0.15 6.77 5.66
N GLU A 33 1.04 6.64 5.07
CA GLU A 33 1.69 7.68 4.27
C GLU A 33 1.16 7.73 2.83
N VAL A 34 0.57 6.63 2.35
CA VAL A 34 0.05 6.47 1.00
C VAL A 34 -1.25 5.67 0.99
N THR A 35 -2.12 5.95 0.02
CA THR A 35 -3.35 5.18 -0.21
C THR A 35 -3.06 3.82 -0.86
N LEU A 36 -4.05 2.91 -0.87
CA LEU A 36 -3.94 1.60 -1.52
C LEU A 36 -3.50 1.72 -3.00
N GLY A 37 -4.11 2.65 -3.73
CA GLY A 37 -3.80 2.91 -5.15
C GLY A 37 -2.38 3.42 -5.35
N GLN A 38 -1.91 4.31 -4.47
CA GLN A 38 -0.54 4.82 -4.51
C GLN A 38 0.49 3.72 -4.16
N ALA A 39 0.19 2.87 -3.18
CA ALA A 39 1.03 1.73 -2.83
C ALA A 39 1.15 0.74 -4.00
N ALA A 40 0.03 0.43 -4.67
CA ALA A 40 0.01 -0.41 -5.87
C ALA A 40 0.87 0.20 -7.00
N ALA A 41 0.79 1.53 -7.20
CA ALA A 41 1.61 2.24 -8.17
C ALA A 41 3.12 2.21 -7.83
N ILE A 42 3.50 2.39 -6.55
CA ILE A 42 4.90 2.27 -6.08
C ILE A 42 5.44 0.87 -6.36
N ALA A 43 4.65 -0.15 -6.04
CA ALA A 43 4.98 -1.54 -6.29
C ALA A 43 4.90 -1.92 -7.79
N GLY A 44 4.23 -1.15 -8.64
CA GLY A 44 4.04 -1.48 -10.06
C GLY A 44 3.17 -2.71 -10.29
N ILE A 45 2.15 -2.92 -9.45
CA ILE A 45 1.19 -4.03 -9.51
C ILE A 45 -0.25 -3.51 -9.52
N SER A 46 -1.23 -4.37 -9.77
CA SER A 46 -2.64 -3.98 -9.67
C SER A 46 -3.06 -3.74 -8.21
N GLN A 47 -4.13 -2.97 -7.99
CA GLN A 47 -4.69 -2.79 -6.64
C GLN A 47 -5.13 -4.12 -6.03
N THR A 48 -5.71 -5.01 -6.82
CA THR A 48 -6.10 -6.36 -6.40
C THR A 48 -4.90 -7.19 -5.91
N ASP A 49 -3.78 -7.13 -6.63
CA ASP A 49 -2.56 -7.82 -6.21
C ASP A 49 -2.00 -7.20 -4.93
N MET A 50 -2.05 -5.87 -4.80
CA MET A 50 -1.62 -5.18 -3.59
C MET A 50 -2.47 -5.59 -2.37
N MET A 51 -3.80 -5.67 -2.52
CA MET A 51 -4.69 -6.19 -1.48
C MET A 51 -4.30 -7.63 -1.08
N GLY A 52 -3.97 -8.47 -2.05
CA GLY A 52 -3.47 -9.82 -1.81
C GLY A 52 -2.15 -9.83 -1.03
N GLU A 53 -1.22 -8.93 -1.34
CA GLU A 53 0.05 -8.78 -0.63
C GLU A 53 -0.15 -8.30 0.82
N LEU A 54 -1.07 -7.35 1.05
CA LEU A 54 -1.43 -6.88 2.39
C LEU A 54 -2.08 -8.00 3.22
N ALA A 55 -3.03 -8.72 2.63
CA ALA A 55 -3.71 -9.86 3.27
C ALA A 55 -2.73 -10.96 3.69
N ARG A 56 -1.78 -11.34 2.80
CA ARG A 56 -0.73 -12.32 3.11
C ARG A 56 0.15 -11.90 4.28
N ARG A 57 0.33 -10.59 4.50
CA ARG A 57 1.12 -10.01 5.59
C ARG A 57 0.29 -9.67 6.82
N ARG A 58 -1.02 -9.94 6.79
CA ARG A 58 -1.98 -9.58 7.85
C ARG A 58 -1.97 -8.08 8.16
N ILE A 59 -1.75 -7.25 7.14
CA ILE A 59 -1.87 -5.81 7.26
C ILE A 59 -3.35 -5.48 7.00
N PRO A 60 -4.07 -4.91 7.98
CA PRO A 60 -5.44 -4.49 7.77
C PRO A 60 -5.49 -3.47 6.64
N LEU A 61 -6.53 -3.52 5.81
CA LEU A 61 -6.74 -2.48 4.79
C LEU A 61 -7.08 -1.11 5.41
N HIS A 62 -7.15 -1.02 6.74
CA HIS A 62 -7.61 0.14 7.50
C HIS A 62 -8.77 0.83 6.77
N TYR A 63 -9.91 0.16 6.81
CA TYR A 63 -11.17 0.86 6.63
C TYR A 63 -11.41 1.57 7.96
N ASP A 64 -10.94 2.81 8.07
CA ASP A 64 -11.12 3.56 9.30
C ASP A 64 -12.58 4.03 9.40
N GLU A 65 -12.97 4.56 10.57
CA GLU A 65 -14.34 5.06 10.76
C GLU A 65 -14.66 6.23 9.81
N ALA A 66 -13.64 6.95 9.32
CA ALA A 66 -13.82 8.06 8.39
C ALA A 66 -14.11 7.56 6.96
N ASP A 67 -13.47 6.49 6.52
CA ASP A 67 -13.74 5.81 5.25
C ASP A 67 -15.15 5.22 5.24
N PHE A 68 -15.58 4.62 6.35
CA PHE A 68 -16.97 4.17 6.50
C PHE A 68 -17.97 5.33 6.48
N ALA A 69 -17.62 6.46 7.10
CA ALA A 69 -18.46 7.65 7.08
C ALA A 69 -18.57 8.28 5.68
N GLU A 70 -17.49 8.28 4.90
CA GLU A 70 -17.48 8.67 3.48
C GLU A 70 -18.38 7.77 2.63
N ASP A 71 -18.32 6.46 2.83
CA ASP A 71 -19.15 5.52 2.08
C ASP A 71 -20.64 5.62 2.46
N LEU A 72 -20.97 5.88 3.74
CA LEU A 72 -22.33 6.19 4.15
C LEU A 72 -22.88 7.46 3.49
N LYS A 73 -22.05 8.51 3.35
CA LYS A 73 -22.45 9.73 2.61
C LYS A 73 -22.71 9.42 1.15
N THR A 74 -21.85 8.62 0.53
CA THR A 74 -21.99 8.21 -0.88
C THR A 74 -23.28 7.42 -1.10
N ILE A 75 -23.63 6.49 -0.20
CA ILE A 75 -24.89 5.74 -0.25
C ILE A 75 -26.11 6.67 -0.12
N ALA A 76 -26.07 7.64 0.79
CA ALA A 76 -27.16 8.59 0.98
C ALA A 76 -27.44 9.42 -0.28
N VAL A 77 -26.40 9.84 -1.00
CA VAL A 77 -26.54 10.60 -2.26
C VAL A 77 -27.12 9.74 -3.39
N LEU A 78 -26.88 8.44 -3.39
CA LEU A 78 -27.36 7.51 -4.42
C LEU A 78 -28.80 7.02 -4.19
N THR A 79 -29.41 7.37 -3.07
CA THR A 79 -30.78 6.95 -2.70
C THR A 79 -31.83 8.06 -2.75
N ASP A 80 -31.44 9.29 -3.12
CA ASP A 80 -32.31 10.40 -3.55
C ASP A 80 -32.46 10.44 -5.08
#